data_AF-X1MCI2-F1
#
_entry.id   AF-X1MCI2-F1
#
_cell.length_a   1.000
_cell.length_b   1.000
_cell.length_c   1.000
_cell.angle_alpha   90.00
_cell.angle_beta   90.00
_cell.angle_gamma   90.00
#
_symmetry.space_group_name_H-M   'P 1'
#
loop_
_entity.id
_entity.type
_entity.pdbx_description
1 polymer ?
#
loop_
_entity_poly.entity_id
_entity_poly.type
_entity_poly.pdbx_seq_one_letter_code
_entity_poly.pdbx_strand_id
1 'polypeptide(L)'
;MVTTFNLFTSVSWIITGLISAVLSTLFLGKNPKKRLNQLFSAGFIAWSLSMVFNGIVFAVAYRSLTAANIFRDLTVVFGILSAFILFAAAYGIYFGAESLNWLLYISLIVIAGVLAGFGAVNDWVTLDGLGGFKTTDNLVGKICTQIITAVFIVAANILLILTYRSSKNPQAKKRVGYFVIGYSTIIVGLLMFVIDSLARVGASDSAFT
;
A
#
# COMPACT_ATOMS: atom_id res chain seq x y z
N MET A 1 -4.07 -29.23 -11.29
CA MET A 1 -3.56 -28.14 -12.15
C MET A 1 -3.96 -26.83 -11.48
N VAL A 2 -3.15 -26.37 -10.53
CA VAL A 2 -3.38 -25.12 -9.80
C VAL A 2 -2.66 -24.04 -10.58
N THR A 3 -3.39 -23.31 -11.43
CA THR A 3 -2.82 -22.14 -12.09
C THR A 3 -2.62 -21.05 -11.04
N THR A 4 -1.41 -20.52 -11.08
CA THR A 4 -0.72 -19.49 -10.28
C THR A 4 -1.40 -18.10 -10.29
N PHE A 5 -2.71 -18.06 -10.53
CA PHE A 5 -3.61 -16.92 -10.41
C PHE A 5 -4.76 -17.33 -9.48
N ASN A 6 -4.66 -16.99 -8.20
CA ASN A 6 -5.80 -17.15 -7.32
C ASN A 6 -6.78 -16.01 -7.58
N LEU A 7 -7.77 -16.24 -8.44
CA LEU A 7 -8.86 -15.30 -8.76
C LEU A 7 -9.43 -14.65 -7.49
N PHE A 8 -9.50 -15.41 -6.39
CA PHE A 8 -9.94 -14.93 -5.09
C PHE A 8 -9.04 -13.83 -4.52
N THR A 9 -7.72 -13.99 -4.62
CA THR A 9 -6.73 -12.98 -4.21
C THR A 9 -6.87 -11.71 -5.05
N SER A 10 -7.02 -11.84 -6.36
CA SER A 10 -7.22 -10.70 -7.28
C SER A 10 -8.50 -9.92 -6.99
N VAL A 11 -9.62 -10.62 -6.79
CA VAL A 11 -10.89 -9.99 -6.40
C VAL A 11 -10.78 -9.30 -5.04
N SER A 12 -10.08 -9.93 -4.09
CA SER A 12 -9.84 -9.36 -2.76
C SER A 12 -9.02 -8.05 -2.83
N TRP A 13 -8.01 -7.98 -3.71
CA TRP A 13 -7.27 -6.73 -3.96
C TRP A 13 -8.17 -5.61 -4.50
N ILE A 14 -8.98 -5.91 -5.51
CA ILE A 14 -9.89 -4.93 -6.11
C ILE A 14 -10.89 -4.41 -5.07
N ILE A 15 -11.53 -5.31 -4.32
CA ILE A 15 -12.50 -4.94 -3.26
C ILE A 15 -11.83 -4.08 -2.19
N THR A 16 -10.63 -4.45 -1.73
CA THR A 16 -9.84 -3.66 -0.76
C THR A 16 -9.54 -2.26 -1.31
N GLY A 17 -9.20 -2.17 -2.59
CA GLY A 17 -8.99 -0.89 -3.27
C GLY A 17 -10.25 -0.03 -3.28
N LEU A 18 -11.40 -0.59 -3.65
CA LEU A 18 -12.68 0.12 -3.66
C LEU A 18 -13.09 0.62 -2.27
N ILE A 19 -12.96 -0.23 -1.24
CA ILE A 19 -13.23 0.16 0.15
C ILE A 19 -12.34 1.34 0.55
N SER A 20 -11.07 1.31 0.16
CA SER A 20 -10.12 2.39 0.46
C SER A 20 -10.49 3.71 -0.22
N ALA A 21 -10.99 3.66 -1.46
CA ALA A 21 -11.51 4.85 -2.15
C ALA A 21 -12.75 5.42 -1.45
N VAL A 22 -13.69 4.56 -1.02
CA VAL A 22 -14.88 4.98 -0.27
C VAL A 22 -14.50 5.62 1.07
N LEU A 23 -13.55 5.01 1.80
CA LEU A 23 -13.04 5.61 3.03
C LEU A 23 -12.44 6.99 2.74
N SER A 24 -11.61 7.12 1.70
CA SER A 24 -11.02 8.40 1.32
C SER A 24 -12.06 9.50 1.12
N THR A 25 -13.13 9.24 0.37
CA THR A 25 -14.19 10.24 0.10
C THR A 25 -14.94 10.62 1.38
N LEU A 26 -15.22 9.67 2.27
CA LEU A 26 -15.86 9.93 3.56
C LEU A 26 -15.00 10.84 4.48
N PHE A 27 -13.68 10.67 4.48
CA PHE A 27 -12.77 11.53 5.26
C PHE A 27 -12.61 12.92 4.65
N LEU A 28 -12.52 13.02 3.33
CA LEU A 28 -12.40 14.29 2.63
C LEU A 28 -13.69 15.13 2.77
N GLY A 29 -14.85 14.49 2.60
CA GLY A 29 -16.16 15.13 2.67
C GLY A 29 -16.47 15.79 4.02
N LYS A 30 -15.90 15.29 5.13
CA LYS A 30 -16.13 15.89 6.46
C LYS A 30 -15.46 17.25 6.65
N ASN A 31 -14.29 17.48 6.07
CA ASN A 31 -13.53 18.74 6.21
C ASN A 31 -12.50 18.87 5.08
N PRO A 32 -12.93 19.29 3.87
CA PRO A 32 -12.08 19.23 2.67
C PRO A 32 -10.92 20.25 2.68
N LYS A 33 -11.01 21.31 3.48
CA LYS A 33 -9.97 22.35 3.61
C LYS A 33 -8.88 22.02 4.63
N LYS A 34 -9.03 20.96 5.43
CA LYS A 34 -8.04 20.59 6.45
C LYS A 34 -6.91 19.78 5.82
N ARG A 35 -5.69 20.33 5.84
CA ARG A 35 -4.47 19.71 5.29
C ARG A 35 -4.29 18.24 5.67
N LEU A 36 -4.47 17.88 6.95
CA LEU A 36 -4.34 16.50 7.42
C LEU A 36 -5.38 15.54 6.80
N ASN A 37 -6.60 16.02 6.53
CA ASN A 37 -7.62 15.20 5.86
C ASN A 37 -7.30 15.03 4.37
N GLN A 38 -6.74 16.05 3.73
CA GLN A 38 -6.29 15.97 2.33
C GLN A 38 -5.16 14.96 2.18
N LEU A 39 -4.15 14.99 3.07
CA LEU A 39 -3.06 14.01 3.06
C LEU A 39 -3.57 12.59 3.30
N PHE A 40 -4.43 12.41 4.31
CA PHE A 40 -5.03 11.11 4.56
C PHE A 40 -5.82 10.61 3.34
N SER A 41 -6.69 11.44 2.77
CA SER A 41 -7.46 11.10 1.58
C SER A 41 -6.58 10.75 0.37
N ALA A 42 -5.55 11.55 0.09
CA ALA A 42 -4.59 11.29 -0.98
C ALA A 42 -3.85 9.96 -0.77
N GLY A 43 -3.43 9.67 0.46
CA GLY A 43 -2.80 8.41 0.83
C GLY A 43 -3.69 7.20 0.56
N PHE A 44 -4.99 7.28 0.92
CA PHE A 44 -5.96 6.22 0.67
C PHE A 44 -6.31 6.05 -0.82
N ILE A 45 -6.32 7.13 -1.60
CA ILE A 45 -6.50 7.05 -3.05
C ILE A 45 -5.30 6.35 -3.69
N ALA A 46 -4.08 6.71 -3.30
CA ALA A 46 -2.88 6.03 -3.78
C ALA A 46 -2.90 4.53 -3.39
N TRP A 47 -3.28 4.20 -2.16
CA TRP A 47 -3.45 2.79 -1.75
C TRP A 47 -4.50 2.07 -2.59
N SER A 48 -5.63 2.72 -2.85
CA SER A 48 -6.71 2.19 -3.66
C SER A 48 -6.24 1.84 -5.07
N LEU A 49 -5.55 2.78 -5.73
CA LEU A 49 -4.98 2.57 -7.07
C LEU A 49 -3.98 1.42 -7.07
N SER A 50 -3.07 1.38 -6.08
CA SER A 50 -2.12 0.28 -5.92
C SER A 50 -2.83 -1.08 -5.91
N MET A 51 -3.88 -1.21 -5.10
CA MET A 51 -4.61 -2.46 -4.92
C MET A 51 -5.44 -2.86 -6.14
N VAL A 52 -6.14 -1.91 -6.76
CA VAL A 52 -6.89 -2.19 -8.00
C VAL A 52 -5.95 -2.64 -9.11
N PHE A 53 -4.84 -1.93 -9.32
CA PHE A 53 -3.84 -2.33 -10.32
C PHE A 53 -3.27 -3.70 -10.01
N ASN A 54 -2.93 -3.98 -8.74
CA ASN A 54 -2.39 -5.29 -8.37
C ASN A 54 -3.36 -6.43 -8.68
N GLY A 55 -4.67 -6.21 -8.48
CA GLY A 55 -5.70 -7.20 -8.77
C GLY A 55 -5.93 -7.46 -10.27
N ILE A 56 -5.65 -6.48 -11.15
CA ILE A 56 -5.85 -6.64 -12.60
C ILE A 56 -4.60 -7.09 -13.36
N VAL A 57 -3.39 -6.90 -12.79
CA VAL A 57 -2.09 -7.16 -13.45
C VAL A 57 -2.05 -8.54 -14.12
N PHE A 58 -2.39 -9.60 -13.41
CA PHE A 58 -2.31 -10.96 -13.96
C PHE A 58 -3.43 -11.26 -14.97
N ALA A 59 -4.61 -10.66 -14.83
CA ALA A 59 -5.67 -10.78 -15.84
C ALA A 59 -5.24 -10.13 -17.16
N VAL A 60 -4.53 -8.99 -17.08
CA VAL A 60 -3.95 -8.32 -18.24
C VAL A 60 -2.78 -9.12 -18.82
N ALA A 61 -1.98 -9.80 -17.99
CA ALA A 61 -0.82 -10.58 -18.43
C ALA A 61 -1.16 -11.66 -19.47
N TYR A 62 -2.34 -12.29 -19.34
CA TYR A 62 -2.86 -13.25 -20.33
C TYR A 62 -3.14 -12.64 -21.71
N ARG A 63 -3.22 -11.31 -21.83
CA ARG A 63 -3.44 -10.59 -23.09
C ARG A 63 -2.19 -9.85 -23.55
N SER A 64 -1.45 -9.23 -22.62
CA SER A 64 -0.25 -8.46 -22.91
C SER A 64 0.64 -8.38 -21.68
N LEU A 65 1.81 -9.02 -21.76
CA LEU A 65 2.82 -8.95 -20.71
C LEU A 65 3.35 -7.52 -20.51
N THR A 66 3.53 -6.76 -21.59
CA THR A 66 3.96 -5.36 -21.53
C THR A 66 2.96 -4.50 -20.76
N ALA A 67 1.66 -4.63 -21.06
CA ALA A 67 0.64 -3.87 -20.35
C ALA A 67 0.56 -4.28 -18.87
N ALA A 68 0.69 -5.57 -18.58
CA ALA A 68 0.73 -6.07 -17.20
C ALA A 68 1.90 -5.48 -16.40
N ASN A 69 3.08 -5.33 -17.02
CA ASN A 69 4.24 -4.69 -16.40
C ASN A 69 4.03 -3.20 -16.15
N ILE A 70 3.37 -2.47 -17.06
CA ILE A 70 2.98 -1.07 -16.81
C ILE A 70 2.06 -0.98 -15.58
N PHE A 71 1.04 -1.84 -15.50
CA PHE A 71 0.16 -1.87 -14.32
C PHE A 71 0.91 -2.26 -13.05
N ARG A 72 1.90 -3.16 -13.14
CA ARG A 72 2.73 -3.57 -12.01
C ARG A 72 3.59 -2.41 -11.51
N ASP A 73 4.21 -1.66 -12.41
CA ASP A 73 4.99 -0.47 -12.06
C ASP A 73 4.11 0.56 -11.35
N LEU A 74 2.91 0.81 -11.89
CA LEU A 74 1.94 1.71 -11.25
C LEU A 74 1.53 1.20 -9.87
N THR A 75 1.27 -0.10 -9.70
CA THR A 75 1.01 -0.70 -8.39
C THR A 75 2.11 -0.36 -7.40
N VAL A 76 3.36 -0.60 -7.77
CA VAL A 76 4.52 -0.37 -6.90
C VAL A 76 4.65 1.10 -6.52
N VAL A 77 4.59 1.99 -7.51
CA VAL A 77 4.70 3.44 -7.32
C VAL A 77 3.60 3.95 -6.39
N PHE A 78 2.34 3.58 -6.64
CA PHE A 78 1.21 4.03 -5.83
C PHE A 78 1.23 3.45 -4.42
N GLY A 79 1.68 2.21 -4.24
CA GLY A 79 1.82 1.58 -2.93
C GLY A 79 2.85 2.30 -2.06
N ILE A 80 4.03 2.59 -2.61
CA ILE A 80 5.09 3.31 -1.90
C ILE A 80 4.64 4.75 -1.60
N LEU A 81 4.13 5.49 -2.60
CA LEU A 81 3.66 6.85 -2.38
C LEU A 81 2.58 6.93 -1.31
N SER A 82 1.65 5.97 -1.30
CA SER A 82 0.63 5.86 -0.26
C SER A 82 1.24 5.79 1.13
N ALA A 83 2.20 4.88 1.34
CA ALA A 83 2.85 4.69 2.64
C ALA A 83 3.51 5.97 3.18
N PHE A 84 4.20 6.72 2.31
CA PHE A 84 4.86 7.97 2.68
C PHE A 84 3.87 9.11 2.95
N ILE A 85 2.83 9.27 2.11
CA ILE A 85 1.79 10.29 2.31
C ILE A 85 1.05 10.05 3.62
N LEU A 86 0.72 8.79 3.88
CA LEU A 86 0.09 8.36 5.12
C LEU A 86 1.02 8.62 6.30
N PHE A 87 2.27 8.18 6.26
CA PHE A 87 3.23 8.47 7.32
C PHE A 87 3.32 9.98 7.62
N ALA A 88 3.37 10.85 6.60
CA ALA A 88 3.32 12.30 6.80
C ALA A 88 2.04 12.74 7.52
N ALA A 89 0.87 12.21 7.15
CA ALA A 89 -0.38 12.50 7.83
C ALA A 89 -0.36 12.09 9.32
N ALA A 90 0.14 10.89 9.63
CA ALA A 90 0.27 10.41 11.01
C ALA A 90 1.28 11.23 11.83
N TYR A 91 2.42 11.58 11.22
CA TYR A 91 3.43 12.46 11.80
C TYR A 91 2.84 13.83 12.17
N GLY A 92 2.11 14.46 11.25
CA GLY A 92 1.46 15.75 11.50
C GLY A 92 0.29 15.67 12.50
N ILE A 93 -0.34 14.51 12.68
CA ILE A 93 -1.32 14.28 13.73
C ILE A 93 -0.64 14.19 15.11
N TYR A 94 0.51 13.53 15.20
CA TYR A 94 1.23 13.31 16.46
C TYR A 94 2.00 14.57 16.92
N PHE A 95 2.80 15.18 16.04
CA PHE A 95 3.64 16.35 16.36
C PHE A 95 2.93 17.69 16.11
N GLY A 96 1.72 17.67 15.55
CA GLY A 96 0.96 18.87 15.19
C GLY A 96 1.19 19.33 13.74
N ALA A 97 0.24 20.05 13.18
CA ALA A 97 0.24 20.41 11.75
C ALA A 97 1.40 21.32 11.33
N GLU A 98 1.99 22.07 12.28
CA GLU A 98 3.14 22.94 12.06
C GLU A 98 4.44 22.16 11.79
N SER A 99 4.50 20.92 12.27
CA SER A 99 5.63 20.01 12.01
C SER A 99 5.72 19.58 10.53
N LEU A 100 4.64 19.78 9.75
CA LEU A 100 4.58 19.50 8.31
C LEU A 100 5.18 20.65 7.50
N ASN A 101 6.50 20.81 7.60
CA ASN A 101 7.27 21.80 6.86
C ASN A 101 7.75 21.26 5.50
N TRP A 102 8.22 22.17 4.65
CA TRP A 102 8.67 21.85 3.29
C TRP A 102 9.86 20.87 3.27
N LEU A 103 10.78 20.96 4.24
CA LEU A 103 11.93 20.04 4.36
C LEU A 103 11.48 18.60 4.53
N LEU A 104 10.47 18.35 5.37
CA LEU A 104 9.89 17.03 5.55
C LEU A 104 9.28 16.52 4.25
N TYR A 105 8.49 17.33 3.54
CA TYR A 105 7.87 16.91 2.28
C TYR A 105 8.89 16.57 1.20
N ILE A 106 9.91 17.43 1.01
CA ILE A 106 10.96 17.17 0.02
C ILE A 106 11.69 15.88 0.36
N SER A 107 12.06 15.68 1.62
CA SER A 107 12.76 14.47 2.06
C SER A 107 11.92 13.21 1.80
N LEU A 108 10.62 13.23 2.17
CA LEU A 108 9.73 12.11 1.94
C LEU A 108 9.49 11.84 0.45
N ILE A 109 9.33 12.87 -0.38
CA ILE A 109 9.14 12.73 -1.84
C ILE A 109 10.39 12.14 -2.50
N VAL A 110 11.58 12.63 -2.14
CA VAL A 110 12.84 12.12 -2.70
C VAL A 110 13.03 10.66 -2.34
N ILE A 111 12.86 10.30 -1.06
CA ILE A 111 13.00 8.90 -0.62
C ILE A 111 11.96 8.02 -1.31
N ALA A 112 10.69 8.44 -1.34
CA ALA A 112 9.62 7.69 -2.01
C ALA A 112 9.89 7.51 -3.50
N GLY A 113 10.37 8.55 -4.19
CA GLY A 113 10.69 8.49 -5.62
C GLY A 113 11.83 7.54 -5.94
N VAL A 114 12.91 7.56 -5.15
CA VAL A 114 14.03 6.62 -5.29
C VAL A 114 13.53 5.19 -5.06
N LEU A 115 12.81 4.93 -3.97
CA LEU A 115 12.30 3.60 -3.66
C LEU A 115 11.30 3.09 -4.69
N ALA A 116 10.46 3.97 -5.23
CA ALA A 116 9.51 3.63 -6.29
C ALA A 116 10.23 3.24 -7.58
N GLY A 117 11.27 3.99 -7.97
CA GLY A 117 12.10 3.66 -9.13
C GLY A 117 12.81 2.32 -8.97
N PHE A 118 13.46 2.09 -7.82
CA PHE A 118 14.10 0.81 -7.52
C PHE A 118 13.07 -0.34 -7.47
N GLY A 119 11.91 -0.12 -6.84
CA GLY A 119 10.84 -1.11 -6.75
C GLY A 119 10.33 -1.53 -8.13
N ALA A 120 9.95 -0.57 -8.98
CA ALA A 120 9.41 -0.85 -10.32
C ALA A 120 10.41 -1.62 -11.20
N VAL A 121 11.68 -1.22 -11.20
CA VAL A 121 12.73 -1.91 -11.99
C VAL A 121 13.04 -3.32 -11.47
N ASN A 122 12.72 -3.64 -10.21
CA ASN A 122 13.05 -4.91 -9.58
C ASN A 122 11.84 -5.84 -9.35
N ASP A 123 10.63 -5.41 -9.68
CA ASP A 123 9.40 -6.14 -9.38
C ASP A 123 8.46 -6.13 -10.60
N TRP A 124 8.69 -7.06 -11.53
CA TRP A 124 7.92 -7.17 -12.77
C TRP A 124 7.23 -8.53 -12.90
N VAL A 125 6.25 -8.60 -13.78
CA VAL A 125 5.55 -9.82 -14.17
C VAL A 125 6.36 -10.58 -15.21
N THR A 126 6.52 -11.88 -14.98
CA THR A 126 7.20 -12.81 -15.86
C THR A 126 6.40 -14.12 -15.99
N LEU A 127 6.75 -14.94 -16.97
CA LEU A 127 6.21 -16.29 -17.12
C LEU A 127 6.67 -17.19 -15.97
N ASP A 128 5.80 -18.09 -15.51
CA ASP A 128 6.10 -19.01 -14.41
C ASP A 128 6.70 -20.36 -14.85
N GLY A 129 6.84 -20.58 -16.16
CA GLY A 129 7.34 -21.83 -16.74
C GLY A 129 6.31 -22.97 -16.82
N LEU A 130 5.09 -22.77 -16.29
CA LEU A 130 3.99 -23.74 -16.27
C LEU A 130 2.78 -23.26 -17.10
N GLY A 131 2.98 -22.25 -17.94
CA GLY A 131 1.93 -21.66 -18.79
C GLY A 131 1.12 -20.54 -18.09
N GLY A 132 1.57 -20.06 -16.93
CA GLY A 132 1.00 -18.92 -16.21
C GLY A 132 1.99 -17.78 -16.01
N PHE A 133 1.65 -16.88 -15.10
CA PHE A 133 2.38 -15.65 -14.80
C PHE A 133 2.65 -15.50 -13.31
N LYS A 134 3.79 -14.93 -12.96
CA LYS A 134 4.18 -14.58 -11.59
C LYS A 134 4.91 -13.24 -11.56
N THR A 135 5.02 -12.63 -10.39
CA THR A 135 5.97 -11.53 -10.17
C THR A 135 7.38 -12.08 -9.94
N THR A 136 8.40 -11.28 -10.19
CA THR A 136 9.79 -11.67 -9.95
C THR A 136 10.10 -11.85 -8.48
N ASP A 137 10.84 -12.92 -8.18
CA ASP A 137 11.34 -13.24 -6.84
C ASP A 137 12.63 -12.49 -6.50
N ASN A 138 12.69 -11.20 -6.82
CA ASN A 138 13.84 -10.37 -6.51
C ASN A 138 13.75 -9.84 -5.08
N LEU A 139 14.74 -10.17 -4.25
CA LEU A 139 14.82 -9.71 -2.87
C LEU A 139 14.82 -8.18 -2.75
N VAL A 140 15.53 -7.49 -3.65
CA VAL A 140 15.60 -6.02 -3.66
C VAL A 140 14.22 -5.43 -3.94
N GLY A 141 13.51 -5.98 -4.94
CA GLY A 141 12.13 -5.62 -5.25
C GLY A 141 11.23 -5.80 -4.03
N LYS A 142 11.24 -6.98 -3.41
CA LYS A 142 10.42 -7.29 -2.22
C LYS A 142 10.73 -6.36 -1.03
N ILE A 143 11.99 -6.03 -0.79
CA ILE A 143 12.38 -5.08 0.27
C ILE A 143 11.78 -3.69 -0.01
N CYS A 144 11.97 -3.18 -1.23
CA CYS A 144 11.51 -1.85 -1.61
C CYS A 144 9.98 -1.74 -1.60
N THR A 145 9.28 -2.74 -2.15
CA THR A 145 7.83 -2.67 -2.37
C THR A 145 7.03 -3.10 -1.14
N GLN A 146 7.54 -4.06 -0.35
CA GLN A 146 6.81 -4.64 0.77
C GLN A 146 7.34 -4.18 2.12
N ILE A 147 8.63 -4.42 2.39
CA ILE A 147 9.19 -4.26 3.73
C ILE A 147 9.22 -2.78 4.13
N ILE A 148 9.75 -1.91 3.27
CA ILE A 148 9.83 -0.49 3.59
C ILE A 148 8.43 0.12 3.73
N THR A 149 7.53 -0.18 2.80
CA THR A 149 6.12 0.23 2.85
C THR A 149 5.47 -0.22 4.17
N ALA A 150 5.68 -1.47 4.58
CA ALA A 150 5.16 -2.00 5.84
C ALA A 150 5.73 -1.28 7.07
N VAL A 151 7.03 -1.00 7.10
CA VAL A 151 7.68 -0.25 8.20
C VAL A 151 7.04 1.13 8.35
N PHE A 152 6.85 1.86 7.25
CA PHE A 152 6.23 3.20 7.30
C PHE A 152 4.77 3.16 7.77
N ILE A 153 3.99 2.17 7.31
CA ILE A 153 2.59 2.00 7.73
C ILE A 153 2.50 1.59 9.20
N VAL A 154 3.37 0.70 9.68
CA VAL A 154 3.44 0.31 11.10
C VAL A 154 3.86 1.49 11.96
N ALA A 155 4.89 2.23 11.57
CA ALA A 155 5.32 3.44 12.29
C ALA A 155 4.19 4.48 12.36
N ALA A 156 3.47 4.71 11.26
CA ALA A 156 2.31 5.60 11.23
C ALA A 156 1.19 5.14 12.19
N ASN A 157 0.90 3.83 12.23
CA ASN A 157 -0.07 3.27 13.18
C ASN A 157 0.35 3.48 14.63
N ILE A 158 1.63 3.25 14.95
CA ILE A 158 2.16 3.47 16.31
C ILE A 158 1.96 4.94 16.70
N LEU A 159 2.31 5.89 15.83
CA LEU A 159 2.10 7.32 16.10
C LEU A 159 0.62 7.65 16.35
N LEU A 160 -0.29 7.10 15.56
CA LEU A 160 -1.73 7.31 15.74
C LEU A 160 -2.26 6.71 17.05
N ILE A 161 -1.81 5.49 17.41
CA ILE A 161 -2.20 4.83 18.67
C ILE A 161 -1.68 5.63 19.87
N LEU A 162 -0.43 6.10 19.82
CA LEU A 162 0.13 6.95 20.86
C LEU A 162 -0.67 8.26 20.99
N THR A 163 -1.01 8.91 19.86
CA THR A 163 -1.86 10.11 19.85
C THR A 163 -3.25 9.84 20.42
N TYR A 164 -3.86 8.71 20.07
CA TYR A 164 -5.17 8.32 20.57
C TYR A 164 -5.18 8.13 22.09
N ARG A 165 -4.12 7.51 22.63
CA ARG A 165 -3.96 7.27 24.07
C ARG A 165 -3.66 8.56 24.84
N SER A 166 -2.88 9.47 24.28
CA SER A 166 -2.51 10.74 24.94
C SER A 166 -3.59 11.82 24.86
N SER A 167 -4.49 11.75 23.87
CA SER A 167 -5.54 12.76 23.69
C SER A 167 -6.59 12.74 24.80
N LYS A 168 -6.63 13.81 25.60
CA LYS A 168 -7.67 14.06 26.62
C LYS A 168 -8.98 14.61 26.04
N ASN A 169 -8.95 15.19 24.84
CA ASN A 169 -10.14 15.74 24.18
C ASN A 169 -10.97 14.61 23.51
N PRO A 170 -12.23 14.38 23.90
CA PRO A 170 -13.07 13.31 23.35
C PRO A 170 -13.32 13.41 21.83
N GLN A 171 -13.47 14.64 21.30
CA GLN A 171 -13.71 14.85 19.87
C GLN A 171 -12.45 14.58 19.05
N ALA A 172 -11.28 15.03 19.52
CA ALA A 172 -10.00 14.74 18.89
C ALA A 172 -9.72 13.23 18.93
N LYS A 173 -9.97 12.58 20.07
CA LYS A 173 -9.83 11.13 20.25
C LYS A 173 -10.71 10.33 19.29
N LYS A 174 -11.98 10.73 19.12
CA LYS A 174 -12.89 10.13 18.13
C LYS A 174 -12.34 10.26 16.71
N ARG A 175 -11.78 11.43 16.35
CA ARG A 175 -11.19 11.68 15.02
C ARG A 175 -9.94 10.83 14.77
N VAL A 176 -9.04 10.75 15.75
CA VAL A 176 -7.84 9.90 15.67
C VAL A 176 -8.23 8.41 15.59
N GLY A 177 -9.28 8.00 16.32
CA GLY A 177 -9.82 6.64 16.23
C GLY A 177 -10.26 6.24 14.81
N TYR A 178 -10.88 7.16 14.07
CA TYR A 178 -11.20 6.90 12.66
C TYR A 178 -9.95 6.72 11.80
N PHE A 179 -8.89 7.51 12.03
CA PHE A 179 -7.63 7.32 11.34
C PHE A 179 -7.01 5.96 11.68
N VAL A 180 -6.97 5.56 12.95
CA VAL A 180 -6.49 4.22 13.36
C VAL A 180 -7.23 3.11 12.64
N ILE A 181 -8.57 3.15 12.58
CA ILE A 181 -9.36 2.13 11.87
C ILE A 181 -8.99 2.06 10.39
N GLY A 182 -8.87 3.22 9.72
CA GLY A 182 -8.45 3.25 8.32
C GLY A 182 -7.06 2.64 8.13
N TYR A 183 -6.08 2.99 8.97
CA TYR A 183 -4.74 2.43 8.85
C TYR A 183 -4.67 0.92 9.13
N SER A 184 -5.54 0.40 9.99
CA SER A 184 -5.65 -1.03 10.24
C SER A 184 -6.10 -1.80 8.98
N THR A 185 -6.94 -1.22 8.10
CA THR A 185 -7.34 -1.89 6.86
C THR A 185 -6.17 -2.02 5.87
N ILE A 186 -5.24 -1.07 5.90
CA ILE A 186 -4.00 -1.11 5.12
C ILE A 186 -3.07 -2.21 5.65
N ILE A 187 -2.96 -2.37 6.97
CA ILE A 187 -2.21 -3.48 7.58
C ILE A 187 -2.79 -4.83 7.13
N VAL A 188 -4.11 -4.99 7.10
CA VAL A 188 -4.74 -6.23 6.60
C VAL A 188 -4.36 -6.48 5.15
N GLY A 189 -4.38 -5.45 4.30
CA GLY A 189 -3.91 -5.57 2.91
C GLY A 189 -2.42 -5.95 2.81
N LEU A 190 -1.54 -5.36 3.62
CA LEU A 190 -0.14 -5.75 3.69
C LEU A 190 0.04 -7.21 4.13
N LEU A 191 -0.71 -7.66 5.13
CA LEU A 191 -0.66 -9.04 5.61
C LEU A 191 -1.09 -10.03 4.53
N MET A 192 -2.13 -9.71 3.75
CA MET A 192 -2.51 -10.53 2.58
C MET A 192 -1.38 -10.61 1.55
N PHE A 193 -0.61 -9.53 1.37
CA PHE A 193 0.51 -9.48 0.43
C PHE A 193 1.69 -10.36 0.89
N VAL A 194 1.98 -10.34 2.19
CA VAL A 194 3.01 -11.18 2.82
C VAL A 194 2.60 -12.65 2.79
N ILE A 195 1.33 -12.96 3.10
CA ILE A 195 0.81 -14.34 3.06
C ILE A 195 0.86 -14.90 1.64
N ASP A 196 0.44 -14.14 0.61
CA ASP A 196 0.54 -14.57 -0.80
C ASP A 196 2.00 -14.82 -1.20
N SER A 197 2.92 -13.97 -0.73
CA SER A 197 4.36 -14.11 -1.00
C SER A 197 4.96 -15.36 -0.32
N LEU A 198 4.56 -15.68 0.91
CA LEU A 198 5.05 -16.86 1.65
C LEU A 198 4.43 -18.16 1.15
N ALA A 199 3.14 -18.15 0.80
CA ALA A 199 2.44 -19.32 0.26
C ALA A 199 3.05 -19.80 -1.07
N ARG A 200 3.56 -18.88 -1.89
CA ARG A 200 4.28 -19.21 -3.13
C ARG A 200 5.65 -19.86 -2.88
N VAL A 201 6.35 -19.47 -1.82
CA VAL A 201 7.63 -20.08 -1.42
C VAL A 201 7.43 -21.51 -0.91
N GLY A 202 6.37 -21.74 -0.11
CA GLY A 202 6.06 -23.09 0.38
C GLY A 202 5.54 -24.06 -0.69
N ALA A 203 4.92 -23.55 -1.75
CA ALA A 203 4.43 -24.36 -2.86
C ALA A 203 5.52 -24.76 -3.88
N SER A 204 6.62 -24.01 -3.97
CA SER A 204 7.78 -24.44 -4.79
C SER A 204 8.54 -25.59 -4.14
N ASP A 205 8.61 -25.65 -2.81
CA ASP A 205 9.33 -26.72 -2.11
C ASP A 205 8.60 -28.07 -2.16
N SER A 206 7.27 -28.07 -2.24
CA SER A 206 6.47 -29.30 -2.34
C SER A 206 6.32 -29.85 -3.77
N ALA A 207 6.76 -29.11 -4.79
CA ALA A 207 6.77 -29.58 -6.17
C ALA A 207 8.07 -30.32 -6.55
N PHE A 208 9.09 -30.30 -5.67
CA PHE A 208 10.39 -30.97 -5.86
C PHE A 208 10.63 -32.15 -4.90
N THR A 209 9.61 -32.59 -4.16
CA THR A 209 9.60 -33.83 -3.35
C THR A 209 8.52 -34.77 -3.85
#